data_AF-A0A561VP87-F1
#
_entry.id   AF-A0A561VP87-F1
#
_cell.length_a   1.000
_cell.length_b   1.000
_cell.length_c   1.000
_cell.angle_alpha   90.00
_cell.angle_beta   90.00
_cell.angle_gamma   90.00
#
_symmetry.space_group_name_H-M   'P 1'
#
loop_
_entity.id
_entity.type
_entity.pdbx_description
1 polymer ?
#
loop_
_entity_poly.entity_id
_entity_poly.type
_entity_poly.pdbx_seq_one_letter_code
_entity_poly.pdbx_strand_id
1 'polypeptide(L)'
;MVAGSGSLADRIEASHWRIELPEVEPAVLEAAVAAFTAADEIQVERMTKQGRRTFDARAAVMRIDVVPPAETPSGVPGVSCAILELVVRQVTPSVRPDDVLSGLRVVADLVPPVSPRVIRLAQGTLTAQGAIVDPLDADRDGATIGEH
;
A
#
# COMPACT_ATOMS: atom_id res chain seq x y z
N MET A 1 -23.85 23.89 -12.00
CA MET A 1 -23.31 23.34 -10.75
C MET A 1 -21.83 23.06 -11.00
N VAL A 2 -20.95 23.47 -10.09
CA VAL A 2 -19.50 23.59 -10.28
C VAL A 2 -18.88 22.28 -10.78
N ALA A 3 -18.23 22.32 -11.94
CA ALA A 3 -17.25 21.33 -12.32
C ALA A 3 -16.15 21.36 -11.26
N GLY A 4 -16.08 20.33 -10.41
CA GLY A 4 -15.00 20.16 -9.46
C GLY A 4 -13.71 19.91 -10.22
N SER A 5 -13.04 20.97 -10.66
CA SER A 5 -11.70 20.97 -11.22
C SER A 5 -10.68 20.68 -10.13
N GLY A 6 -10.82 19.54 -9.46
CA GLY A 6 -9.78 18.91 -8.67
C GLY A 6 -8.97 18.01 -9.60
N SER A 7 -7.67 18.27 -9.71
CA SER A 7 -6.72 17.40 -10.43
C SER A 7 -6.95 15.94 -10.02
N LEU A 8 -6.67 14.97 -10.91
CA LEU A 8 -6.78 13.53 -10.59
C LEU A 8 -6.10 13.17 -9.25
N ALA A 9 -5.00 13.86 -8.93
CA ALA A 9 -4.28 13.78 -7.66
C ALA A 9 -5.12 14.08 -6.41
N ASP A 10 -6.11 14.97 -6.51
CA ASP A 10 -7.02 15.36 -5.43
C ASP A 10 -8.12 14.30 -5.19
N ARG A 11 -8.44 13.49 -6.22
CA ARG A 11 -9.42 12.40 -6.14
C ARG A 11 -8.83 11.06 -5.67
N ILE A 12 -7.50 10.95 -5.62
CA ILE A 12 -6.81 9.75 -5.17
C ILE A 12 -6.67 9.84 -3.65
N GLU A 13 -7.54 9.12 -2.96
CA GLU A 13 -7.53 9.06 -1.50
C GLU A 13 -6.72 7.88 -0.98
N ALA A 14 -6.58 6.81 -1.77
CA ALA A 14 -5.83 5.63 -1.36
C ALA A 14 -5.14 4.92 -2.53
N SER A 15 -4.20 4.05 -2.18
CA SER A 15 -3.49 3.19 -3.11
C SER A 15 -3.31 1.80 -2.49
N HIS A 16 -3.70 0.78 -3.26
CA HIS A 16 -3.54 -0.62 -2.92
C HIS A 16 -2.26 -1.14 -3.57
N TRP A 17 -1.37 -1.66 -2.73
CA TRP A 17 -0.09 -2.21 -3.12
C TRP A 17 0.01 -3.66 -2.68
N ARG A 18 0.65 -4.45 -3.52
CA ARG A 18 1.06 -5.82 -3.23
C ARG A 18 2.57 -5.88 -3.23
N ILE A 19 3.15 -6.38 -2.16
CA ILE A 19 4.59 -6.55 -2.00
C ILE A 19 4.89 -8.03 -1.90
N GLU A 20 5.61 -8.57 -2.86
CA GLU A 20 6.09 -9.95 -2.81
C GLU A 20 7.48 -9.96 -2.20
N LEU A 21 7.67 -10.81 -1.20
CA LEU A 21 8.89 -10.98 -0.43
C LEU A 21 9.40 -12.41 -0.67
N PRO A 22 10.23 -12.62 -1.72
CA PRO A 22 10.83 -13.91 -1.95
C PRO A 22 11.78 -14.26 -0.80
N GLU A 23 11.90 -15.55 -0.50
CA GLU A 23 12.73 -16.10 0.59
C GLU A 23 12.32 -15.64 2.00
N VAL A 24 11.12 -15.05 2.15
CA VAL A 24 10.53 -14.72 3.44
C VAL A 24 9.42 -15.72 3.75
N GLU A 25 9.43 -16.25 4.97
CA GLU A 25 8.38 -17.14 5.45
C GLU A 25 7.08 -16.36 5.73
N PRO A 26 5.91 -16.87 5.31
CA PRO A 26 4.64 -16.22 5.56
C PRO A 26 4.39 -16.00 7.05
N ALA A 27 4.74 -16.96 7.90
CA ALA A 27 4.60 -16.84 9.36
C ALA A 27 5.43 -15.69 9.96
N VAL A 28 6.63 -15.44 9.41
CA VAL A 28 7.48 -14.32 9.84
C VAL A 28 6.85 -12.99 9.42
N LEU A 29 6.31 -12.92 8.20
CA LEU A 29 5.58 -11.75 7.74
C LEU A 29 4.30 -11.52 8.56
N GLU A 30 3.54 -12.55 8.89
CA GLU A 30 2.34 -12.47 9.73
C GLU A 30 2.67 -11.91 11.13
N ALA A 31 3.75 -12.40 11.75
CA ALA A 31 4.23 -11.86 13.02
C ALA A 31 4.63 -10.38 12.90
N ALA A 32 5.31 -10.01 11.81
CA ALA A 32 5.69 -8.61 11.55
C ALA A 32 4.47 -7.70 11.34
N VAL A 33 3.47 -8.17 10.59
CA VAL A 33 2.20 -7.45 10.37
C VAL A 33 1.41 -7.32 11.67
N ALA A 34 1.40 -8.35 12.51
CA ALA A 34 0.77 -8.29 13.83
C ALA A 34 1.46 -7.24 14.73
N ALA A 35 2.80 -7.22 14.76
CA ALA A 35 3.56 -6.20 15.49
C ALA A 35 3.30 -4.78 14.94
N PHE A 36 3.27 -4.62 13.62
CA PHE A 36 2.96 -3.36 12.95
C PHE A 36 1.54 -2.86 13.28
N THR A 37 0.57 -3.77 13.30
CA THR A 37 -0.83 -3.43 13.58
C THR A 37 -1.05 -3.12 15.06
N ALA A 38 -0.29 -3.77 15.96
CA ALA A 38 -0.31 -3.53 17.39
C ALA A 38 0.38 -2.21 17.80
N ALA A 39 1.28 -1.70 16.98
CA ALA A 39 1.89 -0.39 17.18
C ALA A 39 0.90 0.74 16.83
N ASP A 40 0.78 1.70 17.74
CA ASP A 40 -0.07 2.90 17.56
C ASP A 40 0.58 3.90 16.60
N GLU A 41 1.89 4.12 16.75
CA GLU A 41 2.72 4.91 15.84
C GLU A 41 3.99 4.14 15.42
N ILE A 42 4.42 4.34 14.17
CA ILE A 42 5.66 3.81 13.61
C ILE A 42 6.37 4.94 12.89
N GLN A 43 7.36 5.50 13.57
CA GLN A 43 8.17 6.59 13.08
C GLN A 43 9.20 6.09 12.07
N VAL A 44 9.12 6.58 10.85
CA VAL A 44 10.07 6.27 9.78
C VAL A 44 10.81 7.53 9.36
N GLU A 45 12.09 7.37 9.05
CA GLU A 45 12.94 8.45 8.57
C GLU A 45 13.07 8.39 7.05
N ARG A 46 12.70 9.47 6.36
CA ARG A 46 12.95 9.63 4.93
C ARG A 46 13.86 10.82 4.66
N MET A 47 14.84 10.62 3.78
CA MET A 47 15.65 11.71 3.27
C MET A 47 14.84 12.58 2.31
N THR A 48 14.74 13.87 2.60
CA THR A 48 14.16 14.87 1.71
C THR A 48 15.24 15.84 1.26
N LYS A 49 14.92 16.72 0.29
CA LYS A 49 15.83 17.81 -0.13
C LYS A 49 16.24 18.73 1.02
N GLN A 50 15.49 18.75 2.12
CA GLN A 50 15.74 19.59 3.30
C GLN A 50 16.35 18.80 4.48
N GLY A 51 16.79 17.57 4.27
CA GLY A 51 17.35 16.68 5.29
C GLY A 51 16.42 15.52 5.65
N ARG A 52 16.78 14.79 6.71
CA ARG A 52 15.97 13.67 7.23
C ARG A 52 14.70 14.23 7.86
N ARG A 53 13.55 13.71 7.45
CA ARG A 53 12.28 13.95 8.11
C ARG A 53 11.74 12.64 8.65
N THR A 54 11.41 12.67 9.93
CA THR A 54 10.66 11.61 10.60
C THR A 54 9.17 11.90 10.49
N PHE A 55 8.40 10.88 10.16
CA PHE A 55 6.94 10.95 10.18
C PHE A 55 6.36 9.59 10.53
N ASP A 56 5.11 9.59 10.96
CA ASP A 56 4.41 8.36 11.26
C ASP A 56 3.91 7.70 9.96
N ALA A 57 4.48 6.54 9.62
CA ALA A 57 4.01 5.74 8.48
C ALA A 57 2.72 4.98 8.82
N ARG A 58 2.52 4.62 10.10
CA ARG A 58 1.40 3.79 10.55
C ARG A 58 0.06 4.47 10.31
N ALA A 59 -0.04 5.76 10.57
CA ALA A 59 -1.25 6.55 10.35
C ALA A 59 -1.69 6.57 8.89
N ALA A 60 -0.80 6.37 7.92
CA ALA A 60 -1.18 6.31 6.52
C ALA A 60 -1.67 4.93 6.08
N VAL A 61 -1.34 3.86 6.82
CA VAL A 61 -1.76 2.50 6.50
C VAL A 61 -3.16 2.25 7.03
N MET A 62 -4.13 2.12 6.11
CA MET A 62 -5.51 1.78 6.43
C MET A 62 -5.69 0.28 6.62
N ARG A 63 -5.00 -0.52 5.80
CA ARG A 63 -5.11 -1.97 5.81
C ARG A 63 -3.76 -2.59 5.50
N ILE A 64 -3.43 -3.66 6.21
CA ILE A 64 -2.22 -4.45 6.00
C ILE A 64 -2.57 -5.91 6.29
N ASP A 65 -2.42 -6.77 5.29
CA ASP A 65 -2.78 -8.18 5.36
C ASP A 65 -1.70 -9.03 4.69
N VAL A 66 -1.48 -10.23 5.21
CA VAL A 66 -0.62 -11.23 4.58
C VAL A 66 -1.49 -12.14 3.74
N VAL A 67 -1.15 -12.23 2.46
CA VAL A 67 -1.80 -13.14 1.52
C VAL A 67 -0.96 -14.39 1.42
N PRO A 68 -1.54 -15.59 1.50
CA PRO A 68 -0.81 -16.80 1.17
C PRO A 68 -0.30 -16.68 -0.27
N PRO A 69 0.91 -17.20 -0.57
CA PRO A 69 1.35 -17.30 -1.95
C PRO A 69 0.28 -18.09 -2.71
N ALA A 70 -0.45 -17.43 -3.62
CA ALA A 70 -1.29 -18.12 -4.57
C ALA A 70 -0.34 -19.07 -5.30
N GLU A 71 -0.58 -20.39 -5.25
CA GLU A 71 0.27 -21.44 -5.82
C GLU A 71 0.81 -20.99 -7.19
N THR A 72 1.96 -20.32 -7.19
CA THR A 72 2.42 -19.71 -8.42
C THR A 72 2.92 -20.86 -9.28
N PRO A 73 2.50 -20.97 -10.55
CA PRO A 73 3.06 -21.97 -11.46
C PRO A 73 4.56 -21.77 -11.72
N SER A 74 5.19 -20.74 -11.15
CA SER A 74 6.64 -20.54 -11.08
C SER A 74 7.32 -21.48 -10.06
N GLY A 75 7.04 -22.78 -10.17
CA GLY A 75 8.02 -23.78 -10.60
C GLY A 75 9.36 -23.97 -9.86
N VAL A 76 9.63 -23.31 -8.72
CA VAL A 76 10.74 -23.68 -7.84
C VAL A 76 10.17 -24.25 -6.54
N PRO A 77 10.02 -25.59 -6.43
CA PRO A 77 9.62 -26.21 -5.18
C PRO A 77 10.68 -25.92 -4.10
N GLY A 78 10.25 -25.29 -2.99
CA GLY A 78 11.06 -25.16 -1.78
C GLY A 78 11.53 -23.75 -1.38
N VAL A 79 11.13 -22.69 -2.11
CA VAL A 79 11.46 -21.31 -1.70
C VAL A 79 10.22 -20.63 -1.13
N SER A 80 10.24 -20.29 0.16
CA SER A 80 9.16 -19.55 0.82
C SER A 80 9.00 -18.18 0.15
N CYS A 81 7.77 -17.79 -0.17
CA CYS A 81 7.46 -16.47 -0.72
C CYS A 81 6.26 -15.90 0.02
N ALA A 82 6.48 -14.83 0.76
CA ALA A 82 5.42 -14.16 1.49
C ALA A 82 4.87 -13.01 0.65
N ILE A 83 3.54 -12.83 0.65
CA ILE A 83 2.90 -11.75 -0.09
C ILE A 83 2.21 -10.84 0.93
N LEU A 84 2.55 -9.55 0.90
CA LEU A 84 1.94 -8.52 1.71
C LEU A 84 1.01 -7.68 0.84
N GLU A 85 -0.25 -7.53 1.23
CA GLU A 85 -1.15 -6.54 0.67
C GLU A 85 -1.33 -5.38 1.64
N LEU A 86 -1.22 -4.16 1.14
CA LEU A 86 -1.43 -2.97 1.95
C LEU A 86 -2.22 -1.88 1.22
N VAL A 87 -3.12 -1.23 1.96
CA VAL A 87 -3.87 -0.06 1.49
C VAL A 87 -3.37 1.15 2.25
N VAL A 88 -2.80 2.10 1.51
CA VAL A 88 -2.26 3.35 2.06
C VAL A 88 -3.15 4.49 1.64
N ARG A 89 -3.59 5.32 2.59
CA ARG A 89 -4.26 6.59 2.29
C ARG A 89 -3.25 7.65 1.85
N GLN A 90 -3.64 8.46 0.88
CA GLN A 90 -2.88 9.64 0.48
C GLN A 90 -3.00 10.70 1.57
N VAL A 91 -1.89 10.94 2.25
CA VAL A 91 -1.74 11.96 3.29
C VAL A 91 -0.54 12.83 2.98
N THR A 92 -0.39 13.93 3.73
CA THR A 92 0.82 14.76 3.67
C THR A 92 1.56 14.63 5.00
N PRO A 93 2.79 14.07 5.02
CA PRO A 93 3.61 13.64 3.88
C PRO A 93 3.13 12.31 3.26
N SER A 94 3.25 12.19 1.93
CA SER A 94 2.84 10.97 1.21
C SER A 94 3.70 9.78 1.65
N VAL A 95 3.06 8.67 1.98
CA VAL A 95 3.69 7.43 2.47
C VAL A 95 3.82 6.46 1.31
N ARG A 96 5.04 5.97 1.08
CA ARG A 96 5.35 5.00 0.02
C ARG A 96 5.39 3.58 0.60
N PRO A 97 5.24 2.55 -0.23
CA PRO A 97 5.43 1.16 0.21
C PRO A 97 6.83 0.94 0.82
N ASP A 98 7.85 1.64 0.34
CA ASP A 98 9.21 1.61 0.92
C ASP A 98 9.26 2.16 2.35
N ASP A 99 8.50 3.21 2.65
CA ASP A 99 8.38 3.75 4.01
C ASP A 99 7.72 2.71 4.94
N VAL A 100 6.71 1.97 4.46
CA VAL A 100 6.06 0.89 5.22
C VAL A 100 7.01 -0.29 5.45
N LEU A 101 7.79 -0.68 4.44
CA LEU A 101 8.85 -1.70 4.59
C LEU A 101 9.88 -1.29 5.64
N SER A 102 10.29 -0.01 5.63
CA SER A 102 11.15 0.55 6.67
C SER A 102 10.51 0.44 8.05
N GLY A 103 9.21 0.74 8.16
CA GLY A 103 8.44 0.57 9.40
C GLY A 103 8.38 -0.88 9.88
N LEU A 104 8.14 -1.85 8.98
CA LEU A 104 8.16 -3.29 9.30
C LEU A 104 9.53 -3.73 9.83
N ARG A 105 10.62 -3.20 9.25
CA ARG A 105 11.97 -3.43 9.77
C ARG A 105 12.16 -2.85 11.17
N VAL A 106 11.61 -1.68 11.46
CA VAL A 106 11.72 -1.06 12.80
C VAL A 106 11.01 -1.87 13.87
N VAL A 107 9.80 -2.38 13.59
CA VAL A 107 8.97 -3.06 14.60
C VAL A 107 9.22 -4.56 14.73
N ALA A 108 9.70 -5.20 13.66
CA ALA A 108 9.82 -6.67 13.59
C ALA A 108 11.20 -7.15 13.12
N ASP A 109 12.15 -6.25 12.90
CA ASP A 109 13.48 -6.55 12.30
C ASP A 109 13.38 -7.34 10.98
N LEU A 110 12.26 -7.19 10.28
CA LEU A 110 12.03 -7.90 9.01
C LEU A 110 12.90 -7.31 7.92
N VAL A 111 13.99 -8.00 7.59
CA VAL A 111 14.88 -7.65 6.48
C VAL A 111 14.74 -8.68 5.37
N PRO A 112 14.11 -8.35 4.24
CA PRO A 112 14.01 -9.28 3.13
C PRO A 112 15.42 -9.54 2.56
N PRO A 113 15.80 -10.81 2.34
CA PRO A 113 17.13 -11.18 1.86
C PRO A 113 17.37 -10.73 0.40
N VAL A 114 16.29 -10.62 -0.36
CA VAL A 114 16.28 -10.12 -1.74
C VAL A 114 15.38 -8.90 -1.87
N SER A 115 15.54 -8.16 -2.97
CA SER A 115 14.70 -6.98 -3.22
C SER A 115 13.22 -7.37 -3.33
N PRO A 116 12.34 -6.78 -2.50
CA PRO A 116 10.91 -7.02 -2.59
C PRO A 116 10.34 -6.52 -3.91
N ARG A 117 9.34 -7.23 -4.44
CA ARG A 117 8.61 -6.79 -5.64
C ARG A 117 7.39 -6.01 -5.23
N VAL A 118 7.41 -4.71 -5.51
CA VAL A 118 6.31 -3.80 -5.19
C VAL A 118 5.45 -3.59 -6.42
N ILE A 119 4.20 -4.02 -6.35
CA ILE A 119 3.21 -3.96 -7.43
C ILE A 119 2.05 -3.07 -6.98
N ARG A 120 1.69 -2.06 -7.78
CA ARG A 120 0.48 -1.28 -7.53
C ARG A 120 -0.72 -2.01 -8.10
N LEU A 121 -1.64 -2.43 -7.26
CA LEU A 121 -2.87 -3.11 -7.69
C LEU A 121 -3.95 -2.12 -8.12
N ALA A 122 -4.19 -1.09 -7.30
CA ALA A 122 -5.22 -0.08 -7.57
C ALA A 122 -4.85 1.26 -6.94
N GLN A 123 -5.42 2.35 -7.46
CA GLN A 123 -5.24 3.69 -6.93
C GLN A 123 -6.47 4.54 -7.27
N GLY A 124 -7.07 5.17 -6.26
CA GLY A 124 -8.33 5.89 -6.47
C GLY A 124 -8.99 6.34 -5.18
N THR A 125 -10.29 6.57 -5.26
CA THR A 125 -11.14 7.01 -4.14
C THR A 125 -11.40 5.82 -3.23
N LEU A 126 -11.24 6.00 -1.92
CA LEU A 126 -11.44 4.93 -0.96
C LEU A 126 -12.91 4.92 -0.54
N THR A 127 -13.64 3.87 -0.89
CA THR A 127 -15.02 3.72 -0.42
C THR A 127 -15.05 3.42 1.07
N ALA A 128 -16.17 3.70 1.73
CA ALA A 128 -16.39 3.34 3.14
C ALA A 128 -16.24 1.83 3.42
N GLN A 129 -16.31 0.99 2.39
CA GLN A 129 -16.14 -0.46 2.45
C GLN A 129 -14.67 -0.89 2.33
N GLY A 130 -13.73 0.05 2.16
CA GLY A 130 -12.31 -0.23 1.97
C GLY A 130 -11.93 -0.66 0.54
N ALA A 131 -12.89 -0.66 -0.39
CA ALA A 131 -12.60 -0.88 -1.81
C ALA A 131 -12.10 0.41 -2.45
N ILE A 132 -11.07 0.29 -3.28
CA ILE A 132 -10.58 1.42 -4.10
C ILE A 132 -11.37 1.44 -5.39
N VAL A 133 -12.06 2.54 -5.65
CA VAL A 133 -12.79 2.76 -6.91
C VAL A 133 -11.94 3.60 -7.84
N ASP A 134 -11.84 3.14 -9.09
CA ASP A 134 -11.13 3.87 -10.13
C ASP A 134 -11.81 5.22 -10.38
N PRO A 135 -11.08 6.35 -10.28
CA PRO A 135 -11.66 7.68 -10.43
C PRO A 135 -12.15 7.97 -11.86
N LEU A 136 -11.76 7.14 -12.84
CA LEU A 136 -12.21 7.20 -14.23
C LEU A 136 -13.59 6.55 -14.44
N ASP A 137 -14.02 5.62 -13.57
CA ASP A 137 -15.34 4.99 -13.66
C ASP A 137 -16.43 5.94 -13.13
N ALA A 138 -16.12 6.69 -12.07
CA ALA A 138 -16.99 7.75 -11.54
C ALA A 138 -17.22 8.91 -12.53
N ASP A 139 -16.32 9.10 -13.50
CA ASP A 139 -16.46 10.12 -14.56
C ASP A 139 -17.39 9.63 -15.70
N ARG A 140 -17.50 8.30 -15.90
CA ARG A 140 -18.30 7.71 -16.98
C ARG A 140 -19.81 7.76 -16.71
N ASP A 141 -20.23 7.74 -15.44
CA ASP A 141 -21.65 7.87 -15.05
C ASP A 141 -22.22 9.29 -15.31
N GLY A 142 -21.35 10.29 -15.51
CA GLY A 142 -21.75 11.64 -15.93
C GLY A 142 -21.85 11.84 -17.45
N ALA A 143 -21.49 10.83 -18.25
CA ALA A 143 -21.40 10.92 -19.71
C ALA A 143 -22.52 10.15 -20.43
N THR A 144 -23.76 10.20 -19.94
CA THR A 144 -24.90 10.11 -20.86
C THR A 144 -25.03 11.45 -21.58
N ILE A 145 -24.19 11.64 -22.61
CA ILE A 145 -24.45 12.64 -23.64
C ILE A 145 -25.72 12.21 -24.38
N GLY A 146 -26.83 12.88 -24.04
CA GLY A 146 -28.06 12.80 -24.79
C GLY A 146 -27.87 13.39 -26.20
N GLU A 147 -28.25 12.57 -27.18
CA GLU A 147 -29.08 12.88 -28.36
C GLU A 147 -28.87 14.22 -29.12
N HIS A 148 -28.53 14.09 -30.40
CA HIS A 148 -29.37 14.59 -31.49
C HIS A 148 -29.24 13.69 -32.73
#